data_AF-A0A941KHQ8-F1
#
_entry.id   AF-A0A941KHQ8-F1
#
_cell.length_a   1.000
_cell.length_b   1.000
_cell.length_c   1.000
_cell.angle_alpha   90.00
_cell.angle_beta   90.00
_cell.angle_gamma   90.00
#
_symmetry.space_group_name_H-M   'P 1'
#
loop_
_entity.id
_entity.type
_entity.pdbx_description
1 polymer ?
#
loop_
_entity_poly.entity_id
_entity_poly.type
_entity_poly.pdbx_seq_one_letter_code
_entity_poly.pdbx_strand_id
1 'polypeptide(L)'
;EPDNRDSHYWFARYWAEALAAQSEDAELAGHFAPIAAQLAEKEAEITGELAAAQGAAADLGGYYHGDAAKTAAVMRPSATLNAIIG
;
A
#
# COMPACT_ATOMS: atom_id res chain seq x y z
N GLU A 1 -0.01 -6.32 15.74
CA GLU A 1 -0.48 -7.30 14.74
C GLU A 1 -0.83 -6.54 13.46
N PRO A 2 -0.80 -7.17 12.28
CA PRO A 2 -1.22 -6.53 11.03
C PRO A 2 -2.71 -6.15 11.07
N ASP A 3 -3.08 -5.02 10.45
CA ASP A 3 -4.46 -4.57 10.30
C ASP A 3 -4.93 -4.52 8.83
N ASN A 4 -6.07 -3.88 8.56
CA ASN A 4 -6.64 -3.77 7.21
C ASN A 4 -5.69 -3.13 6.19
N ARG A 5 -4.81 -2.22 6.62
CA ARG A 5 -3.86 -1.54 5.72
C ARG A 5 -2.76 -2.49 5.28
N ASP A 6 -2.31 -3.36 6.19
CA ASP A 6 -1.33 -4.41 5.88
C ASP A 6 -1.90 -5.42 4.88
N SER A 7 -3.17 -5.83 5.05
CA SER A 7 -3.79 -6.79 4.12
C SER A 7 -3.89 -6.23 2.70
N HIS A 8 -4.16 -4.92 2.56
CA HIS A 8 -4.16 -4.24 1.26
C HIS A 8 -2.77 -4.18 0.63
N TYR A 9 -1.72 -3.94 1.43
CA TYR A 9 -0.34 -3.99 0.94
C TYR A 9 -0.01 -5.39 0.38
N TRP A 10 -0.30 -6.45 1.12
CA TRP A 10 -0.05 -7.82 0.67
C TRP A 10 -0.85 -8.19 -0.58
N PHE A 11 -2.10 -7.75 -0.67
CA PHE A 11 -2.89 -7.92 -1.88
C PHE A 11 -2.23 -7.25 -3.09
N ALA A 12 -1.85 -5.97 -2.96
CA ALA A 12 -1.19 -5.24 -4.03
C ALA A 12 0.15 -5.88 -4.44
N ARG A 13 0.95 -6.31 -3.45
CA ARG A 13 2.22 -7.01 -3.64
C ARG A 13 2.06 -8.25 -4.50
N TYR A 14 1.19 -9.19 -4.09
CA TYR A 14 1.00 -10.45 -4.81
C TYR A 14 0.30 -10.27 -6.15
N TRP A 15 -0.59 -9.27 -6.26
CA TRP A 15 -1.24 -8.98 -7.53
C TRP A 15 -0.24 -8.44 -8.56
N ALA A 16 0.65 -7.53 -8.15
CA ALA A 16 1.72 -7.02 -9.01
C ALA A 16 2.67 -8.14 -9.46
N GLU A 17 3.00 -9.10 -8.60
CA GLU A 17 3.78 -10.28 -9.01
C GLU A 17 3.09 -11.12 -10.07
N ALA A 18 1.81 -11.42 -9.86
CA ALA A 18 1.04 -12.22 -10.80
C ALA A 18 0.96 -11.53 -12.18
N LEU A 19 0.75 -10.20 -12.18
CA LEU A 19 0.72 -9.39 -13.40
C LEU A 19 2.09 -9.28 -14.09
N ALA A 20 3.17 -9.23 -13.32
CA ALA A 20 4.54 -9.21 -13.85
C ALA A 20 5.00 -10.58 -14.39
N ALA A 21 4.50 -11.68 -13.82
CA ALA A 21 4.94 -13.04 -14.15
C ALA A 21 4.11 -13.73 -15.24
N GLN A 22 2.92 -13.22 -15.57
CA GLN A 22 2.08 -13.79 -16.63
C GLN A 22 2.68 -13.59 -18.03
N SER A 23 2.20 -14.39 -18.99
CA SER A 23 2.67 -14.42 -20.37
C SER A 23 1.58 -14.18 -21.43
N GLU A 24 0.38 -13.81 -20.99
CA GLU A 24 -0.76 -13.49 -21.85
C GLU A 24 -0.64 -12.07 -22.46
N ASP A 25 -0.04 -11.13 -21.73
CA ASP A 25 0.15 -9.74 -22.14
C ASP A 25 1.55 -9.23 -21.73
N ALA A 26 2.46 -9.14 -22.71
CA ALA A 26 3.84 -8.71 -22.46
C ALA A 26 3.96 -7.23 -22.07
N GLU A 27 3.04 -6.37 -22.53
CA GLU A 27 3.05 -4.95 -22.17
C GLU A 27 2.63 -4.78 -20.71
N LEU A 28 1.58 -5.47 -20.30
CA LEU A 28 1.11 -5.50 -18.92
C LEU A 28 2.17 -6.08 -17.98
N ALA A 29 2.82 -7.18 -18.36
CA ALA A 29 3.92 -7.76 -17.60
C ALA A 29 5.08 -6.77 -17.44
N GLY A 30 5.48 -6.12 -18.53
CA GLY A 30 6.55 -5.11 -18.52
C GLY A 30 6.22 -3.91 -17.65
N HIS A 31 4.96 -3.47 -17.64
CA HIS A 31 4.50 -2.36 -16.79
C HIS A 31 4.54 -2.72 -15.30
N PHE A 32 4.10 -3.92 -14.92
CA PHE A 32 4.03 -4.33 -13.52
C PHE A 32 5.34 -4.86 -12.95
N ALA A 33 6.30 -5.30 -13.79
CA ALA A 33 7.61 -5.76 -13.34
C ALA A 33 8.36 -4.78 -12.40
N PRO A 34 8.53 -3.49 -12.74
CA PRO A 34 9.19 -2.54 -11.83
C PRO A 34 8.37 -2.23 -10.57
N ILE A 35 7.04 -2.32 -10.64
CA ILE A 35 6.15 -2.11 -9.49
C ILE A 35 6.30 -3.28 -8.51
N ALA A 36 6.24 -4.52 -9.01
CA ALA A 36 6.40 -5.73 -8.21
C ALA A 36 7.77 -5.77 -7.53
N ALA A 37 8.84 -5.40 -8.25
CA ALA A 37 10.19 -5.31 -7.69
C ALA A 37 10.29 -4.28 -6.57
N GLN A 38 9.77 -3.06 -6.79
CA GLN A 38 9.80 -2.00 -5.76
C GLN A 38 9.02 -2.39 -4.51
N LEU A 39 7.82 -2.99 -4.65
CA LEU A 39 7.04 -3.48 -3.51
C LEU A 39 7.82 -4.56 -2.74
N ALA A 40 8.50 -5.49 -3.43
CA ALA A 40 9.30 -6.54 -2.80
C ALA A 40 10.51 -5.98 -2.04
N GLU A 41 11.27 -5.09 -2.67
CA GLU A 41 12.49 -4.51 -2.10
C GLU A 41 12.20 -3.61 -0.90
N LYS A 42 11.02 -2.98 -0.89
CA LYS A 42 10.58 -2.03 0.13
C LYS A 42 9.66 -2.62 1.20
N GLU A 43 9.45 -3.93 1.19
CA GLU A 43 8.49 -4.60 2.08
C GLU A 43 8.68 -4.28 3.57
N ALA A 44 9.91 -4.40 4.07
CA ALA A 44 10.21 -4.13 5.49
C ALA A 44 10.00 -2.65 5.86
N GLU A 45 10.30 -1.73 4.95
CA GLU A 45 10.08 -0.30 5.14
C GLU A 45 8.58 0.02 5.17
N ILE A 46 7.82 -0.47 4.19
CA ILE A 46 6.37 -0.27 4.08
C ILE A 46 5.64 -0.84 5.30
N THR A 47 5.89 -2.12 5.64
CA THR A 47 5.24 -2.76 6.80
C THR A 47 5.64 -2.09 8.12
N GLY A 48 6.88 -1.59 8.22
CA GLY A 48 7.33 -0.79 9.35
C GLY A 48 6.57 0.54 9.46
N GLU A 49 6.38 1.26 8.36
CA GLU A 49 5.60 2.51 8.32
C GLU A 49 4.13 2.28 8.69
N LEU A 50 3.51 1.20 8.20
CA LEU A 50 2.14 0.83 8.54
C LEU A 50 1.99 0.50 10.04
N ALA A 51 2.92 -0.30 10.58
CA ALA A 51 2.94 -0.66 11.99
C ALA A 51 3.17 0.57 12.90
N ALA A 52 4.05 1.49 12.50
CA ALA A 52 4.34 2.71 13.26
C ALA A 52 3.13 3.65 13.41
N ALA A 53 2.14 3.54 12.50
CA ALA A 53 0.89 4.30 12.57
C ALA A 53 -0.14 3.71 13.56
N GLN A 54 0.15 2.56 14.19
CA GLN A 54 -0.76 1.91 15.14
C GLN A 54 -0.58 2.46 16.57
N GLY A 55 -1.61 2.28 17.40
CA GLY A 55 -1.58 2.56 18.85
C GLY A 55 -1.85 4.01 19.27
N ALA A 56 -1.75 4.97 18.34
CA ALA A 56 -2.12 6.36 18.59
C ALA A 56 -3.60 6.64 18.26
N ALA A 57 -4.20 7.63 18.94
CA ALA A 57 -5.51 8.13 18.58
C ALA A 57 -5.46 8.82 17.20
N ALA A 58 -6.38 8.44 16.31
CA ALA A 58 -6.50 9.03 14.98
C ALA A 58 -7.60 10.09 14.95
N ASP A 59 -7.28 11.30 14.49
CA ASP A 59 -8.27 12.35 14.23
C ASP A 59 -8.73 12.27 12.77
N LEU A 60 -9.98 11.85 12.57
CA LEU A 60 -10.61 11.77 11.25
C LEU A 60 -11.38 13.04 10.87
N GLY A 61 -11.45 14.05 11.74
CA GLY A 61 -12.18 15.30 11.48
C GLY A 61 -13.71 15.17 11.48
N GLY A 62 -14.25 14.03 11.91
CA GLY A 62 -15.69 13.76 11.96
C GLY A 62 -15.95 12.26 12.17
N TYR A 63 -17.23 11.90 12.35
CA TYR A 63 -17.65 10.49 12.51
C TYR A 63 -18.47 10.00 11.33
N TYR A 64 -19.68 10.55 11.12
CA TYR A 64 -20.51 10.22 9.96
C TYR A 64 -19.99 10.84 8.65
N HIS A 65 -19.33 12.00 8.77
CA HIS A 65 -18.73 12.72 7.66
C HIS A 65 -17.36 13.22 8.12
N GLY A 66 -16.36 12.34 8.00
CA GLY A 66 -14.97 12.68 8.29
C GLY A 66 -14.38 13.63 7.25
N ASP A 67 -13.28 14.29 7.62
CA ASP A 67 -12.49 15.07 6.69
C ASP A 67 -11.71 14.13 5.76
N ALA A 68 -11.83 14.36 4.45
CA ALA A 68 -11.24 13.48 3.44
C ALA A 68 -9.71 13.47 3.50
N ALA A 69 -9.06 14.62 3.76
CA ALA A 69 -7.61 14.71 3.80
C ALA A 69 -7.06 14.04 5.05
N LYS A 70 -7.68 14.26 6.21
CA LYS A 70 -7.33 13.58 7.46
C LYS A 70 -7.50 12.07 7.35
N THR A 71 -8.63 11.63 6.79
CA THR A 71 -8.91 10.20 6.61
C THR A 71 -7.89 9.56 5.68
N ALA A 72 -7.56 10.20 4.56
CA ALA A 72 -6.53 9.70 3.63
C ALA A 72 -5.16 9.60 4.32
N ALA A 73 -4.76 10.60 5.11
CA ALA A 73 -3.49 10.58 5.83
C ALA A 73 -3.41 9.43 6.85
N VAL A 74 -4.50 9.16 7.59
CA VAL A 74 -4.56 8.05 8.56
C VAL A 74 -4.57 6.69 7.87
N MET A 75 -5.29 6.56 6.74
CA MET A 75 -5.46 5.29 6.04
C MET A 75 -4.30 4.94 5.11
N ARG A 76 -3.52 5.94 4.67
CA ARG A 76 -2.36 5.77 3.78
C ARG A 76 -1.07 6.31 4.43
N PRO A 77 -0.68 5.82 5.62
CA PRO A 77 0.43 6.41 6.38
C PRO A 77 1.81 6.08 5.78
N SER A 78 1.91 5.06 4.93
CA SER A 78 3.16 4.67 4.29
C SER A 78 3.47 5.58 3.10
N ALA A 79 4.43 6.48 3.27
CA ALA A 79 4.93 7.33 2.18
C ALA A 79 5.60 6.49 1.09
N THR A 80 6.32 5.43 1.49
CA THR A 80 6.99 4.51 0.58
C THR A 80 5.99 3.78 -0.31
N LEU A 81 4.92 3.24 0.26
CA LEU A 81 3.86 2.60 -0.51
C LEU A 81 3.15 3.60 -1.44
N ASN A 82 2.85 4.80 -0.94
CA ASN A 82 2.20 5.83 -1.75
C ASN A 82 3.05 6.29 -2.94
N ALA A 83 4.38 6.29 -2.83
CA ALA A 83 5.25 6.66 -3.94
C ALA A 83 5.30 5.61 -5.07
N ILE A 84 4.97 4.34 -4.76
CA ILE A 84 5.00 3.24 -5.73
C ILE A 84 3.67 3.16 -6.52
N ILE A 85 2.53 3.38 -5.86
CA ILE A 85 1.19 3.17 -6.44
C ILE A 85 0.44 4.49 -6.73
N GLY A 86 0.93 5.62 -6.21
CA GLY A 86 0.22 6.90 -6.20
C GLY A 86 0.47 7.78 -7.41
#